data_AF-A0A3N5DVV8-F1
#
_entry.id   AF-A0A3N5DVV8-F1
#
_cell.length_a   1.000
_cell.length_b   1.000
_cell.length_c   1.000
_cell.angle_alpha   90.00
_cell.angle_beta   90.00
_cell.angle_gamma   90.00
#
_symmetry.space_group_name_H-M   'P 1'
#
loop_
_entity.id
_entity.type
_entity.pdbx_description
1 polymer ?
#
loop_
_entity_poly.entity_id
_entity_poly.type
_entity_poly.pdbx_seq_one_letter_code
_entity_poly.pdbx_strand_id
1 'polypeptide(L)' 'IRDGASRFVEIGPGKVLQGLVKRIDPAVSTAGVDKYGDIIKD' A
#
# COMPACT_ATOMS: atom_id res chain seq x y z
N ILE A 1 3.91 12.64 4.69
CA ILE A 1 2.55 12.39 5.23
C ILE A 1 2.40 13.07 6.59
N ARG A 2 1.33 13.85 6.83
CA ARG A 2 1.27 14.80 7.97
C ARG A 2 0.42 14.33 9.15
N ASP A 3 -0.58 13.49 8.91
CA ASP A 3 -1.50 13.00 9.95
C ASP A 3 -1.01 11.71 10.65
N GLY A 4 0.28 11.38 10.52
CA GLY A 4 0.91 10.25 11.22
C GLY A 4 0.75 8.87 10.57
N ALA A 5 0.09 8.77 9.40
CA ALA A 5 0.00 7.50 8.68
C ALA A 5 1.39 7.04 8.16
N SER A 6 1.79 5.83 8.55
CA SER A 6 3.10 5.23 8.21
C SER A 6 2.98 3.94 7.39
N ARG A 7 1.75 3.44 7.21
CA ARG A 7 1.43 2.20 6.48
C ARG A 7 0.20 2.40 5.60
N PHE A 8 0.31 1.98 4.35
CA PHE A 8 -0.77 2.03 3.35
C PHE A 8 -1.01 0.63 2.79
N VAL A 9 -2.28 0.27 2.62
CA VAL A 9 -2.70 -1.00 2.00
C VAL A 9 -3.58 -0.65 0.81
N GLU A 10 -3.13 -1.01 -0.40
CA GLU A 10 -3.92 -0.88 -1.62
C GLU A 10 -4.79 -2.13 -1.78
N ILE A 11 -6.10 -1.95 -1.88
CA ILE A 11 -7.05 -3.04 -2.11
C ILE A 11 -7.54 -2.93 -3.55
N GLY A 12 -7.17 -3.90 -4.38
CA GLY A 12 -7.50 -3.93 -5.80
C GLY A 12 -6.34 -4.42 -6.67
N PRO A 13 -6.61 -4.63 -7.97
CA PRO A 13 -5.62 -5.17 -8.89
C PRO A 13 -4.50 -4.16 -9.18
N GLY A 14 -3.27 -4.65 -9.21
CA GLY A 14 -2.09 -3.84 -9.53
C GLY A 14 -1.39 -3.25 -8.31
N LYS A 15 -0.58 -2.19 -8.56
CA LYS A 15 0.29 -1.53 -7.56
C LYS A 15 0.46 -0.03 -7.84
N VAL A 16 -0.56 0.58 -8.45
CA VAL A 16 -0.44 1.97 -8.94
C VAL A 16 -0.37 2.92 -7.76
N LEU A 17 -1.27 2.77 -6.78
CA LEU A 17 -1.29 3.65 -5.61
C LEU A 17 -0.07 3.43 -4.73
N GLN A 18 0.37 2.17 -4.55
CA GLN A 18 1.65 1.87 -3.87
C GLN A 18 2.83 2.62 -4.51
N GLY A 19 2.92 2.61 -5.84
CA GLY A 19 3.97 3.33 -6.57
C GLY A 19 3.90 4.84 -6.41
N LEU A 20 2.70 5.42 -6.46
CA LEU A 20 2.49 6.85 -6.25
C LEU A 20 2.85 7.27 -4.81
N VAL A 21 2.40 6.51 -3.80
CA VAL A 21 2.71 6.77 -2.39
C VAL A 21 4.21 6.73 -2.14
N LYS A 22 4.93 5.74 -2.69
CA LYS A 22 6.39 5.64 -2.57
C LYS A 22 7.15 6.80 -3.24
N ARG A 23 6.59 7.40 -4.29
CA ARG A 23 7.16 8.60 -4.93
C ARG A 23 6.94 9.86 -4.10
N ILE A 24 5.82 9.94 -3.39
CA ILE A 24 5.51 11.06 -2.48
C ILE A 24 6.37 10.97 -1.23
N ASP A 25 6.48 9.78 -0.65
CA ASP A 25 7.22 9.52 0.57
C ASP A 25 7.80 8.09 0.54
N PRO A 26 9.11 7.92 0.30
CA PRO A 26 9.70 6.59 0.20
C PRO A 26 9.78 5.86 1.56
N ALA A 27 9.68 6.60 2.67
CA ALA A 27 9.84 6.07 4.03
C ALA A 27 8.62 5.30 4.54
N VAL A 28 7.44 5.48 3.93
CA VAL A 28 6.23 4.79 4.38
C VAL A 28 6.14 3.37 3.86
N SER A 29 5.52 2.48 4.62
CA SER A 29 5.31 1.09 4.23
C SER A 29 4.05 0.95 3.36
N THR A 30 4.12 0.08 2.36
CA THR A 30 3.02 -0.16 1.42
C THR A 30 2.81 -1.66 1.22
N ALA A 31 1.56 -2.12 1.30
CA ALA A 31 1.13 -3.49 1.00
C ALA A 31 -0.01 -3.49 -0.03
N GLY A 32 -0.29 -4.64 -0.63
CA GLY A 32 -1.30 -4.77 -1.69
C GLY A 32 -2.09 -6.06 -1.56
N VAL A 33 -3.41 -5.95 -1.66
CA VAL A 33 -4.36 -7.06 -1.63
C VAL A 33 -5.10 -7.07 -2.97
N ASP A 34 -4.78 -8.03 -3.83
CA ASP A 34 -5.39 -8.16 -5.17
C ASP A 34 -6.43 -9.28 -5.18
N LYS A 35 -6.06 -10.45 -4.63
CA LYS A 35 -6.90 -11.64 -4.64
C LYS A 35 -7.31 -12.02 -3.22
N TYR A 36 -8.37 -12.81 -3.13
CA TYR A 36 -8.83 -13.37 -1.85
C TYR A 36 -7.70 -14.09 -1.07
N GLY A 37 -6.81 -14.78 -1.77
CA GLY A 37 -5.66 -15.46 -1.15
C GLY A 37 -4.62 -14.53 -0.52
N ASP A 38 -4.61 -13.24 -0.88
CA ASP A 38 -3.67 -12.27 -0.31
C ASP A 38 -4.15 -11.77 1.07
N ILE A 39 -5.45 -11.84 1.34
CA ILE A 39 -6.06 -11.45 2.63
C ILE A 39 -5.54 -12.31 3.78
N ILE A 40 -5.18 -13.56 3.51
CA ILE A 40 -4.72 -14.53 4.53
C ILE A 40 -3.21 -14.41 4.77
N LYS A 41 -2.48 -13.64 3.94
CA LYS A 41 -1.02 -13.51 3.98
C LYS A 41 -0.52 -12.22 4.66
N ASP A 42 -1.39 -11.24 4.85
CA ASP A 42 -1.10 -9.95 5.50
C ASP A 42 -1.44 -9.98 7.00
#